data_AF-A0A1J4J6P6-F1
#
_entry.id   AF-A0A1J4J6P6-F1
#
_cell.length_a   1.000
_cell.length_b   1.000
_cell.length_c   1.000
_cell.angle_alpha   90.00
_cell.angle_beta   90.00
_cell.angle_gamma   90.00
#
_symmetry.space_group_name_H-M   'P 1'
#
loop_
_entity.id
_entity.type
_entity.pdbx_description
1 polymer ?
#
loop_
_entity_poly.entity_id
_entity_poly.type
_entity_poly.pdbx_seq_one_letter_code
_entity_poly.pdbx_strand_id
1 'polypeptide(L)'
;MINLTLSLISLHYYGNSPFLMTSNNFHQKNYNILNSRFSYFFSNILRFNSRFNYAIKSSEFSHALDTAVIVSNNDQVTSHQLLTSTLIFYDGNLFIEHCKFKSCASQNPGGALHANNINLILTCNLFTRNTSPICGAARIMSCFQVKWLGNAFVRNKANYNGAFSMDPATEGSLFKIESTNISYNEAKKWTGGFRIDMTGGEIQNSVIEGNFAKVTGGFFDFSWTPSHRDVNMCIFKNNSAENRAGAVCAFHLMHSSKYYKVIFIQNKCERKPDSISIDSVDTKIVLDESYFDGPKETQIGMKFGYSTFEITKKTKFDQSESSIKKIANQIQKNNNKILKEHQCID
;
A
#
# COMPACT_ATOMS: atom_id res chain seq x y z
N MET A 1 -5.72 -37.32 -1.37
CA MET A 1 -5.81 -35.93 -1.83
C MET A 1 -7.25 -35.68 -2.25
N ILE A 2 -7.98 -34.81 -1.57
CA ILE A 2 -9.36 -34.45 -1.97
C ILE A 2 -9.29 -33.04 -2.55
N ASN A 3 -9.83 -32.87 -3.76
CA ASN A 3 -9.86 -31.59 -4.45
C ASN A 3 -11.33 -31.17 -4.55
N LEU A 4 -11.72 -30.09 -3.89
CA LEU A 4 -13.08 -29.55 -3.96
C LEU A 4 -13.05 -28.33 -4.85
N THR A 5 -13.80 -28.39 -5.96
CA THR A 5 -13.97 -27.25 -6.88
C THR A 5 -15.43 -26.82 -6.87
N LEU A 6 -15.67 -25.58 -6.47
CA LEU A 6 -16.96 -24.91 -6.59
C LEU A 6 -16.89 -23.95 -7.78
N SER A 7 -17.80 -24.11 -8.75
CA SER A 7 -17.82 -23.28 -9.95
C SER A 7 -19.22 -22.80 -10.29
N LEU A 8 -19.36 -21.55 -10.73
CA LEU A 8 -20.63 -20.97 -11.22
C LEU A 8 -21.75 -20.98 -10.16
N ILE A 9 -21.40 -20.87 -8.88
CA ILE A 9 -22.38 -20.83 -7.79
C ILE A 9 -22.87 -19.40 -7.61
N SER A 10 -24.19 -19.21 -7.45
CA SER A 10 -24.77 -17.94 -6.98
C SER A 10 -25.58 -18.22 -5.71
N LEU A 11 -25.18 -17.63 -4.59
CA LEU A 11 -25.77 -17.92 -3.29
C LEU A 11 -26.15 -16.66 -2.52
N HIS A 12 -27.37 -16.68 -1.97
CA HIS A 12 -27.89 -15.70 -1.03
C HIS A 12 -28.16 -16.43 0.29
N TYR A 13 -27.56 -16.01 1.41
CA TYR A 13 -27.63 -16.76 2.66
C TYR A 13 -27.69 -15.89 3.91
N TYR A 14 -28.86 -15.88 4.53
CA TYR A 14 -29.13 -15.20 5.80
C TYR A 14 -28.87 -16.14 6.97
N GLY A 15 -27.60 -16.33 7.33
CA GLY A 15 -27.23 -17.13 8.49
C GLY A 15 -25.97 -16.63 9.19
N ASN A 16 -25.82 -17.02 10.45
CA ASN A 16 -24.74 -16.59 11.35
C ASN A 16 -23.53 -17.54 11.36
N SER A 17 -23.52 -18.55 10.50
CA SER A 17 -22.43 -19.53 10.35
C SER A 17 -21.77 -19.44 8.98
N PRO A 18 -20.46 -19.76 8.86
CA PRO A 18 -19.81 -19.78 7.57
C PRO A 18 -20.44 -20.75 6.58
N PHE A 19 -20.60 -20.33 5.32
CA PHE A 19 -21.10 -21.18 4.24
C PHE A 19 -20.20 -22.39 4.02
N LEU A 20 -18.90 -22.16 4.02
CA LEU A 20 -17.90 -23.22 3.95
C LEU A 20 -16.90 -23.04 5.08
N MET A 21 -16.80 -24.07 5.93
CA MET A 21 -15.83 -24.13 7.02
C MET A 21 -15.02 -25.41 6.93
N THR A 22 -13.69 -25.32 6.91
CA THR A 22 -12.81 -26.50 6.97
C THR A 22 -12.37 -26.78 8.42
N SER A 23 -12.29 -28.06 8.78
CA SER A 23 -11.77 -28.50 10.08
C SER A 23 -10.28 -28.86 10.02
N ASN A 24 -9.60 -28.77 11.16
CA ASN A 24 -8.14 -28.97 11.32
C ASN A 24 -7.66 -30.42 11.08
N ASN A 25 -8.57 -31.38 10.89
CA ASN A 25 -8.25 -32.81 11.02
C ASN A 25 -8.04 -33.55 9.69
N PHE A 26 -7.70 -32.88 8.58
CA PHE A 26 -7.59 -33.54 7.28
C PHE A 26 -6.24 -33.31 6.57
N HIS A 27 -5.72 -34.37 5.94
CA HIS A 27 -4.56 -34.35 5.04
C HIS A 27 -4.80 -33.47 3.80
N GLN A 28 -3.72 -32.90 3.23
CA GLN A 28 -3.66 -32.03 2.04
C GLN A 28 -4.88 -32.13 1.10
N LYS A 29 -5.70 -31.07 1.13
CA LYS A 29 -6.83 -30.80 0.24
C LYS A 29 -6.57 -29.51 -0.51
N ASN A 30 -6.99 -29.47 -1.76
CA ASN A 30 -7.00 -28.24 -2.56
C ASN A 30 -8.45 -27.76 -2.66
N TYR A 31 -8.68 -26.46 -2.45
CA TYR A 31 -9.99 -25.84 -2.56
C TYR A 31 -9.98 -24.77 -3.63
N ASN A 32 -10.78 -24.95 -4.68
CA ASN A 32 -10.89 -23.98 -5.76
C ASN A 32 -12.32 -23.42 -5.79
N ILE A 33 -12.44 -22.10 -5.80
CA ILE A 33 -13.71 -21.40 -6.00
C ILE A 33 -13.56 -20.54 -7.24
N LEU A 34 -14.33 -20.85 -8.28
CA LEU A 34 -14.21 -20.26 -9.60
C LEU A 34 -15.53 -19.63 -10.01
N ASN A 35 -15.51 -18.43 -10.60
CA ASN A 35 -16.68 -17.84 -11.26
C ASN A 35 -17.96 -17.81 -10.39
N SER A 36 -17.84 -17.60 -9.08
CA SER A 36 -18.96 -17.71 -8.14
C SER A 36 -19.35 -16.36 -7.54
N ARG A 37 -20.61 -16.18 -7.13
CA ARG A 37 -21.16 -14.97 -6.51
C ARG A 37 -21.79 -15.29 -5.16
N PHE A 38 -21.37 -14.58 -4.13
CA PHE A 38 -21.87 -14.72 -2.77
C PHE A 38 -22.39 -13.37 -2.29
N SER A 39 -23.65 -13.31 -1.85
CA SER A 39 -24.30 -12.06 -1.47
C SER A 39 -25.11 -12.20 -0.19
N TYR A 40 -25.14 -11.12 0.62
CA TYR A 40 -25.99 -10.96 1.81
C TYR A 40 -25.74 -11.99 2.93
N PHE A 41 -24.55 -11.99 3.50
CA PHE A 41 -24.17 -12.87 4.60
C PHE A 41 -24.07 -12.11 5.92
N PHE A 42 -24.59 -12.69 7.01
CA PHE A 42 -24.46 -12.11 8.36
C PHE A 42 -23.18 -12.52 9.08
N SER A 43 -22.52 -13.59 8.61
CA SER A 43 -21.20 -14.03 9.09
C SER A 43 -20.19 -14.14 7.95
N ASN A 44 -18.99 -14.61 8.25
CA ASN A 44 -17.98 -14.98 7.24
C ASN A 44 -18.57 -15.94 6.21
N ILE A 45 -18.16 -15.86 4.95
CA ILE A 45 -18.64 -16.73 3.87
C ILE A 45 -17.78 -17.99 3.85
N LEU A 46 -16.46 -17.81 3.84
CA LEU A 46 -15.48 -18.87 3.80
C LEU A 46 -14.58 -18.78 5.02
N ARG A 47 -14.44 -19.89 5.74
CA ARG A 47 -13.50 -20.02 6.86
C ARG A 47 -12.62 -21.24 6.66
N PHE A 48 -11.37 -21.02 6.32
CA PHE A 48 -10.40 -22.09 6.11
C PHE A 48 -9.42 -22.16 7.28
N ASN A 49 -9.31 -23.33 7.92
CA ASN A 49 -8.30 -23.59 8.94
C ASN A 49 -7.28 -24.65 8.47
N SER A 50 -5.98 -24.30 8.48
CA SER A 50 -4.77 -25.14 8.32
C SER A 50 -4.48 -25.81 6.96
N ARG A 51 -3.19 -26.04 6.65
CA ARG A 51 -2.50 -26.92 5.64
C ARG A 51 -3.04 -27.15 4.20
N PHE A 52 -4.02 -26.40 3.73
CA PHE A 52 -4.66 -26.49 2.41
C PHE A 52 -4.26 -25.35 1.47
N ASN A 53 -3.91 -25.68 0.22
CA ASN A 53 -3.80 -24.67 -0.82
C ASN A 53 -5.21 -24.32 -1.30
N TYR A 54 -5.48 -23.03 -1.45
CA TYR A 54 -6.76 -22.58 -1.96
C TYR A 54 -6.59 -21.48 -2.99
N ALA A 55 -7.40 -21.58 -4.04
CA ALA A 55 -7.46 -20.59 -5.09
C ALA A 55 -8.90 -20.11 -5.24
N ILE A 56 -9.09 -18.81 -5.08
CA ILE A 56 -10.38 -18.19 -5.35
C ILE A 56 -10.15 -17.32 -6.60
N LYS A 57 -10.83 -17.63 -7.71
CA LYS A 57 -10.65 -16.93 -8.98
C LYS A 57 -11.98 -16.43 -9.53
N SER A 58 -11.99 -15.22 -10.09
CA SER A 58 -13.14 -14.67 -10.81
C SER A 58 -14.46 -14.70 -10.02
N SER A 59 -14.39 -14.52 -8.70
CA SER A 59 -15.54 -14.63 -7.79
C SER A 59 -15.87 -13.28 -7.14
N GLU A 60 -17.13 -13.09 -6.78
CA GLU A 60 -17.66 -11.86 -6.18
C GLU A 60 -18.19 -12.14 -4.78
N PHE A 61 -17.77 -11.32 -3.82
CA PHE A 61 -18.26 -11.36 -2.44
C PHE A 61 -18.85 -9.99 -2.11
N SER A 62 -20.18 -9.91 -2.01
CA SER A 62 -20.91 -8.67 -1.78
C SER A 62 -21.78 -8.72 -0.53
N HIS A 63 -21.92 -7.58 0.13
CA HIS A 63 -22.87 -7.37 1.25
C HIS A 63 -22.72 -8.37 2.43
N ALA A 64 -21.49 -8.75 2.77
CA ALA A 64 -21.21 -9.47 4.01
C ALA A 64 -21.12 -8.46 5.18
N LEU A 65 -21.84 -8.72 6.29
CA LEU A 65 -21.73 -7.91 7.51
C LEU A 65 -20.43 -8.15 8.27
N ASP A 66 -19.84 -9.34 8.08
CA ASP A 66 -18.53 -9.72 8.61
C ASP A 66 -17.55 -10.03 7.46
N THR A 67 -16.33 -10.44 7.80
CA THR A 67 -15.24 -10.72 6.88
C THR A 67 -15.58 -11.89 5.95
N ALA A 68 -15.77 -11.65 4.64
CA ALA A 68 -16.19 -12.72 3.72
C ALA A 68 -15.27 -13.94 3.71
N VAL A 69 -13.95 -13.73 3.78
CA VAL A 69 -12.96 -14.80 3.73
C VAL A 69 -11.98 -14.66 4.88
N ILE A 70 -11.94 -15.68 5.75
CA ILE A 70 -10.94 -15.82 6.80
C ILE A 70 -10.12 -17.06 6.53
N VAL A 71 -8.80 -16.91 6.48
CA VAL A 71 -7.89 -18.05 6.42
C VAL A 71 -6.84 -17.98 7.51
N SER A 72 -6.70 -19.09 8.22
CA SER A 72 -5.68 -19.34 9.23
C SER A 72 -4.66 -20.36 8.69
N ASN A 73 -3.46 -19.85 8.37
CA ASN A 73 -2.21 -20.52 8.01
C ASN A 73 -2.26 -21.38 6.74
N ASN A 74 -1.77 -20.85 5.60
CA ASN A 74 -1.41 -21.52 4.31
C ASN A 74 -1.04 -20.52 3.21
N ASP A 75 -0.64 -21.00 2.03
CA ASP A 75 -0.58 -20.19 0.81
C ASP A 75 -1.97 -19.90 0.22
N GLN A 76 -2.24 -18.63 -0.10
CA GLN A 76 -3.47 -18.13 -0.71
C GLN A 76 -3.20 -17.56 -2.10
N VAL A 77 -4.01 -17.95 -3.09
CA VAL A 77 -4.10 -17.22 -4.36
C VAL A 77 -5.50 -16.67 -4.56
N THR A 78 -5.60 -15.35 -4.68
CA THR A 78 -6.86 -14.64 -4.95
C THR A 78 -6.69 -13.87 -6.25
N SER A 79 -7.49 -14.18 -7.28
CA SER A 79 -7.38 -13.43 -8.54
C SER A 79 -8.69 -13.07 -9.22
N HIS A 80 -8.71 -11.92 -9.90
CA HIS A 80 -9.85 -11.44 -10.70
C HIS A 80 -11.16 -11.26 -9.91
N GLN A 81 -11.08 -10.84 -8.64
CA GLN A 81 -12.26 -10.73 -7.78
C GLN A 81 -12.73 -9.31 -7.54
N LEU A 82 -14.02 -9.16 -7.27
CA LEU A 82 -14.55 -7.98 -6.59
C LEU A 82 -14.86 -8.35 -5.13
N LEU A 83 -14.17 -7.69 -4.21
CA LEU A 83 -14.37 -7.84 -2.77
C LEU A 83 -14.94 -6.54 -2.21
N THR A 84 -16.07 -6.63 -1.49
CA THR A 84 -16.65 -5.50 -0.74
C THR A 84 -16.53 -5.66 0.77
N SER A 85 -15.75 -6.65 1.22
CA SER A 85 -15.44 -6.90 2.63
C SER A 85 -13.93 -7.03 2.81
N THR A 86 -13.46 -6.92 4.05
CA THR A 86 -12.05 -7.14 4.38
C THR A 86 -11.63 -8.58 4.07
N LEU A 87 -10.39 -8.77 3.61
CA LEU A 87 -9.69 -10.04 3.62
C LEU A 87 -8.76 -10.06 4.84
N ILE A 88 -8.90 -11.09 5.67
CA ILE A 88 -8.03 -11.30 6.84
C ILE A 88 -7.20 -12.56 6.61
N PHE A 89 -5.88 -12.42 6.74
CA PHE A 89 -4.95 -13.50 6.46
C PHE A 89 -3.79 -13.51 7.46
N TYR A 90 -3.54 -14.69 8.03
CA TYR A 90 -2.49 -14.92 9.02
C TYR A 90 -1.60 -16.07 8.56
N ASP A 91 -0.27 -15.82 8.57
CA ASP A 91 0.78 -16.82 8.35
C ASP A 91 0.77 -17.52 6.96
N GLY A 92 1.87 -17.38 6.22
CA GLY A 92 2.08 -18.02 4.90
C GLY A 92 2.25 -17.04 3.73
N ASN A 93 2.12 -17.55 2.49
CA ASN A 93 2.26 -16.73 1.29
C ASN A 93 0.89 -16.26 0.77
N LEU A 94 0.67 -14.95 0.65
CA LEU A 94 -0.54 -14.36 0.09
C LEU A 94 -0.23 -13.74 -1.28
N PHE A 95 -0.85 -14.30 -2.33
CA PHE A 95 -0.80 -13.79 -3.70
C PHE A 95 -2.16 -13.23 -4.07
N ILE A 96 -2.24 -11.94 -4.37
CA ILE A 96 -3.47 -11.28 -4.83
C ILE A 96 -3.22 -10.60 -6.16
N GLU A 97 -4.00 -10.96 -7.17
CA GLU A 97 -3.77 -10.52 -8.54
C GLU A 97 -5.06 -10.03 -9.22
N HIS A 98 -5.04 -8.88 -9.88
CA HIS A 98 -6.19 -8.36 -10.64
C HIS A 98 -7.50 -8.26 -9.83
N CYS A 99 -7.42 -8.06 -8.51
CA CYS A 99 -8.59 -7.94 -7.64
C CYS A 99 -8.97 -6.47 -7.41
N LYS A 100 -10.25 -6.23 -7.14
CA LYS A 100 -10.84 -4.95 -6.78
C LYS A 100 -11.43 -5.04 -5.38
N PHE A 101 -10.83 -4.34 -4.42
CA PHE A 101 -11.39 -4.14 -3.09
C PHE A 101 -12.09 -2.79 -3.05
N LYS A 102 -13.41 -2.79 -3.03
CA LYS A 102 -14.23 -1.58 -3.19
C LYS A 102 -15.15 -1.40 -2.00
N SER A 103 -15.03 -0.25 -1.34
CA SER A 103 -15.93 0.15 -0.26
C SER A 103 -15.98 -0.85 0.90
N CYS A 104 -14.87 -1.58 1.15
CA CYS A 104 -14.72 -2.39 2.35
C CYS A 104 -14.65 -1.48 3.57
N ALA A 105 -15.48 -1.74 4.58
CA ALA A 105 -15.47 -1.05 5.85
C ALA A 105 -15.24 -2.08 6.96
N SER A 106 -14.28 -1.79 7.86
CA SER A 106 -13.86 -2.76 8.87
C SER A 106 -13.63 -2.09 10.21
N GLN A 107 -13.98 -2.80 11.29
CA GLN A 107 -13.50 -2.46 12.64
C GLN A 107 -12.07 -2.98 12.87
N ASN A 108 -11.60 -3.90 12.03
CA ASN A 108 -10.21 -4.34 12.06
C ASN A 108 -9.28 -3.22 11.61
N PRO A 109 -7.97 -3.33 11.92
CA PRO A 109 -7.04 -2.28 11.56
C PRO A 109 -6.82 -2.01 10.05
N GLY A 110 -7.20 -2.93 9.16
CA GLY A 110 -7.13 -2.75 7.71
C GLY A 110 -8.52 -2.80 7.09
N GLY A 111 -8.88 -1.85 6.23
CA GLY A 111 -10.24 -1.75 5.68
C GLY A 111 -10.55 -2.83 4.65
N ALA A 112 -9.64 -3.06 3.71
CA ALA A 112 -9.74 -4.08 2.67
C ALA A 112 -8.84 -5.30 2.92
N LEU A 113 -7.64 -5.10 3.45
CA LEU A 113 -6.70 -6.18 3.75
C LEU A 113 -6.12 -6.02 5.15
N HIS A 114 -6.23 -7.05 5.97
CA HIS A 114 -5.52 -7.17 7.23
C HIS A 114 -4.67 -8.44 7.20
N ALA A 115 -3.34 -8.27 7.18
CA ALA A 115 -2.41 -9.38 7.06
C ALA A 115 -1.30 -9.32 8.11
N ASN A 116 -0.90 -10.49 8.63
CA ASN A 116 0.14 -10.58 9.65
C ASN A 116 0.98 -11.88 9.53
N ASN A 117 2.30 -11.77 9.66
CA ASN A 117 3.28 -12.86 9.55
C ASN A 117 3.37 -13.49 8.15
N ILE A 118 3.52 -12.70 7.09
CA ILE A 118 3.31 -13.19 5.71
C ILE A 118 4.42 -12.83 4.72
N ASN A 119 4.47 -13.60 3.63
CA ASN A 119 5.03 -13.13 2.36
C ASN A 119 3.88 -12.64 1.48
N LEU A 120 3.98 -11.42 0.95
CA LEU A 120 2.90 -10.79 0.18
C LEU A 120 3.33 -10.47 -1.25
N ILE A 121 2.55 -10.93 -2.22
CA ILE A 121 2.62 -10.46 -3.61
C ILE A 121 1.28 -9.83 -3.98
N LEU A 122 1.33 -8.56 -4.38
CA LEU A 122 0.18 -7.84 -4.92
C LEU A 122 0.47 -7.41 -6.36
N THR A 123 -0.34 -7.89 -7.30
CA THR A 123 -0.18 -7.56 -8.73
C THR A 123 -1.48 -6.99 -9.30
N CYS A 124 -1.42 -5.81 -9.89
CA CYS A 124 -2.54 -5.19 -10.62
C CYS A 124 -3.86 -5.07 -9.82
N ASN A 125 -3.81 -4.83 -8.51
CA ASN A 125 -5.02 -4.72 -7.68
C ASN A 125 -5.49 -3.27 -7.52
N LEU A 126 -6.80 -3.08 -7.33
CA LEU A 126 -7.41 -1.79 -7.01
C LEU A 126 -8.05 -1.83 -5.61
N PHE A 127 -7.54 -1.03 -4.70
CA PHE A 127 -8.11 -0.76 -3.38
C PHE A 127 -8.74 0.63 -3.38
N THR A 128 -10.07 0.72 -3.45
CA THR A 128 -10.75 2.00 -3.53
C THR A 128 -11.88 2.20 -2.54
N ARG A 129 -11.94 3.41 -1.96
CA ARG A 129 -12.99 3.84 -1.02
C ARG A 129 -13.11 2.94 0.22
N ASN A 130 -12.04 2.28 0.61
CA ASN A 130 -12.03 1.44 1.80
C ASN A 130 -11.79 2.29 3.05
N THR A 131 -12.36 1.86 4.17
CA THR A 131 -12.30 2.59 5.44
C THR A 131 -12.00 1.68 6.62
N SER A 132 -11.12 2.12 7.52
CA SER A 132 -10.93 1.49 8.83
C SER A 132 -10.39 2.49 9.87
N PRO A 133 -10.35 2.13 11.16
CA PRO A 133 -9.74 2.99 12.17
C PRO A 133 -8.26 3.26 11.94
N ILE A 134 -7.45 2.28 11.50
CA ILE A 134 -5.98 2.42 11.43
C ILE A 134 -5.51 2.65 9.99
N CYS A 135 -5.76 1.72 9.06
CA CYS A 135 -5.32 1.80 7.67
C CYS A 135 -6.50 1.64 6.70
N GLY A 136 -6.74 2.64 5.84
CA GLY A 136 -7.97 2.69 5.05
C GLY A 136 -8.08 1.52 4.08
N ALA A 137 -6.99 1.16 3.38
CA ALA A 137 -6.94 0.00 2.52
C ALA A 137 -6.30 -1.22 3.21
N ALA A 138 -5.01 -1.17 3.54
CA ALA A 138 -4.28 -2.36 3.95
C ALA A 138 -3.45 -2.13 5.21
N ARG A 139 -3.52 -3.05 6.17
CA ARG A 139 -2.55 -3.15 7.25
C ARG A 139 -1.80 -4.47 7.14
N ILE A 140 -0.49 -4.38 6.93
CA ILE A 140 0.41 -5.52 6.78
C ILE A 140 1.42 -5.45 7.92
N MET A 141 1.45 -6.48 8.76
CA MET A 141 2.32 -6.56 9.93
C MET A 141 3.25 -7.77 9.82
N SER A 142 4.43 -7.66 10.40
CA SER A 142 5.44 -8.72 10.47
C SER A 142 5.61 -9.46 9.13
N CYS A 143 5.77 -8.71 8.04
CA CYS A 143 5.95 -9.30 6.72
C CYS A 143 7.44 -9.63 6.44
N PHE A 144 7.70 -10.80 5.87
CA PHE A 144 9.06 -11.27 5.56
C PHE A 144 9.51 -10.85 4.16
N GLN A 145 8.55 -10.75 3.23
CA GLN A 145 8.78 -10.27 1.87
C GLN A 145 7.54 -9.56 1.35
N VAL A 146 7.75 -8.46 0.62
CA VAL A 146 6.67 -7.80 -0.11
C VAL A 146 7.11 -7.42 -1.52
N LYS A 147 6.36 -7.90 -2.51
CA LYS A 147 6.52 -7.56 -3.93
C LYS A 147 5.24 -6.99 -4.48
N TRP A 148 5.25 -5.72 -4.85
CA TRP A 148 4.10 -5.04 -5.42
C TRP A 148 4.37 -4.55 -6.82
N LEU A 149 3.40 -4.78 -7.69
CA LEU A 149 3.44 -4.31 -9.06
C LEU A 149 2.07 -3.80 -9.49
N GLY A 150 2.01 -2.56 -9.95
CA GLY A 150 0.84 -2.05 -10.66
C GLY A 150 -0.44 -1.91 -9.84
N ASN A 151 -0.31 -1.79 -8.51
CA ASN A 151 -1.48 -1.65 -7.64
C ASN A 151 -1.95 -0.18 -7.58
N ALA A 152 -3.22 0.00 -7.23
CA ALA A 152 -3.82 1.32 -7.04
C ALA A 152 -4.55 1.40 -5.69
N PHE A 153 -4.18 2.37 -4.87
CA PHE A 153 -4.81 2.69 -3.59
C PHE A 153 -5.45 4.08 -3.70
N VAL A 154 -6.77 4.12 -3.93
CA VAL A 154 -7.46 5.33 -4.35
C VAL A 154 -8.63 5.69 -3.44
N ARG A 155 -8.62 6.89 -2.84
CA ARG A 155 -9.72 7.42 -2.02
C ARG A 155 -10.03 6.58 -0.77
N ASN A 156 -9.04 5.93 -0.18
CA ASN A 156 -9.21 5.23 1.08
C ASN A 156 -9.10 6.21 2.26
N LYS A 157 -9.78 5.90 3.37
CA LYS A 157 -9.85 6.78 4.53
C LYS A 157 -9.56 6.04 5.84
N ALA A 158 -8.83 6.67 6.75
CA ALA A 158 -8.67 6.15 8.11
C ALA A 158 -8.43 7.25 9.15
N ASN A 159 -8.32 6.89 10.43
CA ASN A 159 -7.87 7.86 11.43
C ASN A 159 -6.33 8.02 11.40
N TYR A 160 -5.56 6.98 11.08
CA TYR A 160 -4.08 7.01 11.16
C TYR A 160 -3.40 7.05 9.79
N ASN A 161 -3.62 6.07 8.91
CA ASN A 161 -2.96 5.95 7.61
C ASN A 161 -3.99 5.76 6.48
N GLY A 162 -4.06 6.66 5.50
CA GLY A 162 -5.17 6.68 4.54
C GLY A 162 -5.15 5.49 3.59
N ALA A 163 -4.01 5.16 2.97
CA ALA A 163 -3.85 3.99 2.12
C ALA A 163 -3.44 2.76 2.94
N PHE A 164 -2.17 2.62 3.28
CA PHE A 164 -1.68 1.40 3.93
C PHE A 164 -0.55 1.66 4.93
N SER A 165 -0.34 0.69 5.81
CA SER A 165 0.88 0.58 6.61
C SER A 165 1.52 -0.78 6.44
N MET A 166 2.84 -0.80 6.53
CA MET A 166 3.64 -2.00 6.40
C MET A 166 4.71 -2.05 7.48
N ASP A 167 4.74 -3.15 8.21
CA ASP A 167 5.73 -3.44 9.24
C ASP A 167 6.41 -4.77 8.92
N PRO A 168 7.74 -4.80 8.71
CA PRO A 168 8.50 -6.01 8.44
C PRO A 168 8.67 -6.91 9.67
N ALA A 169 8.91 -8.20 9.45
CA ALA A 169 9.25 -9.13 10.53
C ALA A 169 10.70 -8.98 11.01
N THR A 170 11.63 -8.70 10.09
CA THR A 170 13.06 -8.63 10.36
C THR A 170 13.74 -7.54 9.54
N GLU A 171 14.86 -7.02 10.05
CA GLU A 171 15.77 -6.17 9.28
C GLU A 171 16.23 -6.88 8.00
N GLY A 172 16.42 -6.12 6.91
CA GLY A 172 16.85 -6.66 5.62
C GLY A 172 15.78 -7.38 4.80
N SER A 173 14.54 -7.45 5.28
CA SER A 173 13.41 -7.97 4.50
C SER A 173 13.28 -7.23 3.15
N LEU A 174 13.05 -7.98 2.07
CA LEU A 174 13.03 -7.44 0.70
C LEU A 174 11.68 -6.76 0.42
N PHE A 175 11.71 -5.44 0.28
CA PHE A 175 10.56 -4.62 -0.09
C PHE A 175 10.75 -3.98 -1.44
N LYS A 176 9.80 -4.26 -2.34
CA LYS A 176 9.73 -3.57 -3.63
C LYS A 176 8.30 -3.14 -3.94
N ILE A 177 8.11 -1.83 -4.06
CA ILE A 177 6.88 -1.21 -4.53
C ILE A 177 7.13 -0.61 -5.91
N GLU A 178 6.51 -1.18 -6.92
CA GLU A 178 6.71 -0.75 -8.31
C GLU A 178 5.39 -0.35 -8.97
N SER A 179 5.44 0.72 -9.77
CA SER A 179 4.34 1.12 -10.65
C SER A 179 3.01 1.32 -9.92
N THR A 180 3.07 1.76 -8.66
CA THR A 180 1.90 1.83 -7.78
C THR A 180 1.32 3.25 -7.77
N ASN A 181 -0.01 3.34 -7.82
CA ASN A 181 -0.74 4.60 -7.70
C ASN A 181 -1.32 4.71 -6.28
N ILE A 182 -0.97 5.76 -5.55
CA ILE A 182 -1.43 6.03 -4.19
C ILE A 182 -2.04 7.43 -4.19
N SER A 183 -3.35 7.52 -4.44
CA SER A 183 -3.97 8.82 -4.72
C SER A 183 -5.23 9.12 -3.92
N TYR A 184 -5.36 10.38 -3.53
CA TYR A 184 -6.54 10.95 -2.88
C TYR A 184 -6.94 10.24 -1.59
N ASN A 185 -5.99 9.62 -0.89
CA ASN A 185 -6.23 8.98 0.39
C ASN A 185 -6.18 10.01 1.51
N GLU A 186 -6.94 9.77 2.57
CA GLU A 186 -7.12 10.73 3.66
C GLU A 186 -6.91 10.05 5.01
N ALA A 187 -6.13 10.69 5.88
CA ALA A 187 -6.07 10.30 7.29
C ALA A 187 -6.21 11.50 8.23
N LYS A 188 -6.91 11.29 9.34
CA LYS A 188 -7.09 12.36 10.34
C LYS A 188 -5.81 12.71 11.12
N LYS A 189 -4.85 11.78 11.20
CA LYS A 189 -3.69 11.91 12.09
C LYS A 189 -2.35 11.80 11.37
N TRP A 190 -1.91 10.60 10.96
CA TRP A 190 -0.50 10.36 10.64
C TRP A 190 -0.18 10.60 9.15
N THR A 191 -0.57 9.69 8.26
CA THR A 191 -0.17 9.76 6.85
C THR A 191 -1.37 9.65 5.91
N GLY A 192 -1.47 10.55 4.93
CA GLY A 192 -2.54 10.50 3.94
C GLY A 192 -2.37 9.29 3.01
N GLY A 193 -1.18 9.14 2.44
CA GLY A 193 -0.82 7.99 1.62
C GLY A 193 -0.47 6.80 2.51
N PHE A 194 0.81 6.60 2.80
CA PHE A 194 1.27 5.36 3.42
C PHE A 194 2.41 5.53 4.42
N ARG A 195 2.63 4.47 5.20
CA ARG A 195 3.69 4.35 6.20
C ARG A 195 4.42 3.01 6.05
N ILE A 196 5.74 3.04 6.15
CA ILE A 196 6.59 1.84 6.17
C ILE A 196 7.54 1.95 7.35
N ASP A 197 7.64 0.88 8.14
CA ASP A 197 8.42 0.81 9.37
C ASP A 197 9.68 -0.04 9.18
N MET A 198 10.70 0.22 10.02
CA MET A 198 11.90 -0.58 10.31
C MET A 198 12.83 -0.98 9.14
N THR A 199 12.37 -1.13 7.90
CA THR A 199 13.17 -1.65 6.79
C THR A 199 13.47 -0.63 5.71
N GLY A 200 14.53 -0.93 4.98
CA GLY A 200 14.85 -0.30 3.73
C GLY A 200 13.93 -0.78 2.60
N GLY A 201 14.42 -0.66 1.37
CA GLY A 201 13.76 -1.21 0.19
C GLY A 201 13.51 -0.16 -0.88
N GLU A 202 12.85 -0.59 -1.95
CA GLU A 202 12.74 0.18 -3.19
C GLU A 202 11.29 0.60 -3.45
N ILE A 203 11.11 1.87 -3.77
CA ILE A 203 9.86 2.42 -4.29
C ILE A 203 10.18 3.00 -5.67
N GLN A 204 9.56 2.49 -6.72
CA GLN A 204 9.86 2.92 -8.08
C GLN A 204 8.66 3.14 -8.97
N ASN A 205 8.80 4.07 -9.92
CA ASN A 205 7.82 4.36 -10.97
C ASN A 205 6.41 4.63 -10.43
N SER A 206 6.29 5.16 -9.22
CA SER A 206 5.04 5.27 -8.49
C SER A 206 4.53 6.71 -8.44
N VAL A 207 3.21 6.87 -8.35
CA VAL A 207 2.54 8.17 -8.27
C VAL A 207 1.85 8.28 -6.92
N ILE A 208 2.22 9.31 -6.16
CA ILE A 208 1.67 9.63 -4.85
C ILE A 208 1.01 11.00 -4.98
N GLU A 209 -0.31 11.04 -5.16
CA GLU A 209 -1.01 12.27 -5.54
C GLU A 209 -2.20 12.62 -4.66
N GLY A 210 -2.34 13.89 -4.27
CA GLY A 210 -3.57 14.40 -3.68
C GLY A 210 -3.90 13.82 -2.31
N ASN A 211 -2.93 13.22 -1.61
CA ASN A 211 -3.15 12.64 -0.29
C ASN A 211 -3.10 13.73 0.80
N PHE A 212 -3.90 13.55 1.85
CA PHE A 212 -3.99 14.50 2.96
C PHE A 212 -3.93 13.82 4.32
N ALA A 213 -3.13 14.36 5.23
CA ALA A 213 -3.28 14.10 6.66
C ALA A 213 -2.67 15.18 7.55
N LYS A 214 -3.05 15.18 8.82
CA LYS A 214 -2.53 16.13 9.81
C LYS A 214 -1.00 16.14 9.95
N VAL A 215 -0.32 14.99 9.87
CA VAL A 215 1.14 14.93 10.05
C VAL A 215 1.88 14.95 8.70
N THR A 216 1.56 14.04 7.78
CA THR A 216 2.22 13.96 6.46
C THR A 216 1.26 13.56 5.36
N GLY A 217 1.32 14.20 4.19
CA GLY A 217 0.37 13.94 3.12
C GLY A 217 0.67 12.64 2.37
N GLY A 218 1.87 12.50 1.81
CA GLY A 218 2.22 11.38 0.93
C GLY A 218 2.75 10.13 1.65
N PHE A 219 3.99 10.20 2.14
CA PHE A 219 4.74 9.06 2.66
C PHE A 219 5.38 9.38 4.00
N PHE A 220 5.09 8.56 5.01
CA PHE A 220 5.68 8.65 6.33
C PHE A 220 6.69 7.52 6.52
N ASP A 221 7.96 7.87 6.50
CA ASP A 221 9.07 6.94 6.59
C ASP A 221 9.48 6.76 8.05
N PHE A 222 9.21 5.57 8.58
CA PHE A 222 9.49 5.19 9.96
C PHE A 222 10.63 4.17 10.04
N SER A 223 11.54 4.17 9.07
CA SER A 223 12.71 3.28 9.09
C SER A 223 13.83 3.79 9.99
N TRP A 224 14.56 2.86 10.59
CA TRP A 224 15.68 3.07 11.52
C TRP A 224 16.96 2.35 11.03
N THR A 225 18.15 2.69 11.54
CA THR A 225 19.40 1.98 11.15
C THR A 225 19.27 0.47 11.33
N PRO A 226 19.86 -0.35 10.45
CA PRO A 226 20.72 0.00 9.30
C PRO A 226 19.95 0.20 7.98
N SER A 227 18.66 0.53 8.02
CA SER A 227 17.84 0.61 6.80
C SER A 227 18.32 1.66 5.78
N HIS A 228 18.25 1.28 4.50
CA HIS A 228 18.41 2.18 3.37
C HIS A 228 17.20 2.10 2.44
N ARG A 229 16.58 3.24 2.11
CA ARG A 229 15.46 3.28 1.18
C ARG A 229 15.82 4.01 -0.11
N ASP A 230 15.49 3.37 -1.23
CA ASP A 230 15.65 3.92 -2.56
C ASP A 230 14.28 4.32 -3.12
N VAL A 231 14.10 5.60 -3.43
CA VAL A 231 12.90 6.15 -4.06
C VAL A 231 13.26 6.65 -5.44
N ASN A 232 12.84 5.92 -6.47
CA ASN A 232 13.32 6.09 -7.83
C ASN A 232 12.18 6.45 -8.79
N MET A 233 12.35 7.51 -9.58
CA MET A 233 11.41 7.86 -10.66
C MET A 233 9.94 7.94 -10.17
N CYS A 234 9.75 8.52 -8.99
CA CYS A 234 8.42 8.69 -8.38
C CYS A 234 7.92 10.13 -8.53
N ILE A 235 6.60 10.30 -8.47
CA ILE A 235 5.95 11.61 -8.54
C ILE A 235 5.14 11.84 -7.26
N PHE A 236 5.52 12.85 -6.49
CA PHE A 236 4.75 13.36 -5.35
C PHE A 236 4.08 14.65 -5.75
N LYS A 237 2.75 14.62 -5.92
CA LYS A 237 2.00 15.76 -6.45
C LYS A 237 0.82 16.13 -5.58
N ASN A 238 0.67 17.41 -5.27
CA ASN A 238 -0.51 17.96 -4.60
C ASN A 238 -0.85 17.25 -3.27
N ASN A 239 0.15 16.70 -2.57
CA ASN A 239 -0.05 16.13 -1.24
C ASN A 239 -0.02 17.24 -0.20
N SER A 240 -0.85 17.14 0.83
CA SER A 240 -1.00 18.21 1.83
C SER A 240 -0.96 17.70 3.26
N ALA A 241 -0.41 18.52 4.16
CA ALA A 241 -0.39 18.26 5.58
C ALA A 241 -0.40 19.53 6.43
N GLU A 242 -0.73 19.39 7.72
CA GLU A 242 -0.69 20.50 8.68
C GLU A 242 0.70 20.62 9.33
N ASN A 243 1.31 19.51 9.78
CA ASN A 243 2.40 19.60 10.76
C ASN A 243 3.83 19.39 10.29
N ARG A 244 4.11 18.46 9.35
CA ARG A 244 5.50 18.10 9.02
C ARG A 244 5.84 18.31 7.55
N ALA A 245 5.19 17.58 6.66
CA ALA A 245 5.48 17.67 5.23
C ALA A 245 4.31 17.27 4.37
N GLY A 246 4.11 17.95 3.24
CA GLY A 246 3.10 17.58 2.27
C GLY A 246 3.44 16.24 1.60
N ALA A 247 4.67 16.07 1.12
CA ALA A 247 5.06 14.83 0.43
C ALA A 247 5.63 13.74 1.36
N VAL A 248 6.74 14.00 2.03
CA VAL A 248 7.53 12.98 2.73
C VAL A 248 8.00 13.47 4.10
N CYS A 249 7.84 12.63 5.12
CA CYS A 249 8.50 12.85 6.41
C CYS A 249 9.35 11.63 6.78
N ALA A 250 10.65 11.84 6.96
CA ALA A 250 11.55 10.88 7.57
C ALA A 250 11.62 11.16 9.08
N PHE A 251 11.17 10.22 9.92
CA PHE A 251 10.97 10.51 11.35
C PHE A 251 11.86 9.74 12.31
N HIS A 252 12.32 8.53 11.98
CA HIS A 252 13.05 7.70 12.94
C HIS A 252 14.57 7.82 12.81
N LEU A 253 15.30 7.52 13.90
CA LEU A 253 16.74 7.74 14.07
C LEU A 253 17.61 7.05 13.01
N MET A 254 18.68 7.74 12.59
CA MET A 254 19.79 7.20 11.79
C MET A 254 19.36 6.58 10.44
N HIS A 255 18.28 7.09 9.89
CA HIS A 255 17.74 6.66 8.61
C HIS A 255 18.64 7.10 7.43
N SER A 256 18.75 6.28 6.38
CA SER A 256 19.38 6.67 5.11
C SER A 256 18.43 6.46 3.93
N SER A 257 18.28 7.46 3.07
CA SER A 257 17.50 7.34 1.83
C SER A 257 18.18 8.00 0.64
N LYS A 258 17.89 7.48 -0.55
CA LYS A 258 18.19 8.12 -1.82
C LYS A 258 16.91 8.37 -2.62
N TYR A 259 16.76 9.60 -3.12
CA TYR A 259 15.70 10.01 -4.03
C TYR A 259 16.33 10.31 -5.39
N TYR A 260 16.08 9.45 -6.37
CA TYR A 260 16.64 9.59 -7.72
C TYR A 260 15.54 9.87 -8.75
N LYS A 261 15.69 10.95 -9.53
CA LYS A 261 14.69 11.37 -10.54
C LYS A 261 13.28 11.49 -9.97
N VAL A 262 13.17 11.94 -8.71
CA VAL A 262 11.88 12.14 -8.05
C VAL A 262 11.38 13.55 -8.31
N ILE A 263 10.07 13.67 -8.50
CA ILE A 263 9.40 14.92 -8.81
C ILE A 263 8.49 15.30 -7.64
N PHE A 264 8.61 16.54 -7.17
CA PHE A 264 7.78 17.14 -6.14
C PHE A 264 7.07 18.38 -6.71
N ILE A 265 5.74 18.35 -6.78
CA ILE A 265 4.94 19.42 -7.37
C ILE A 265 3.76 19.75 -6.47
N GLN A 266 3.55 21.02 -6.15
CA GLN A 266 2.37 21.56 -5.47
C GLN A 266 2.07 20.86 -4.15
N ASN A 267 3.07 20.23 -3.52
CA ASN A 267 2.91 19.72 -2.17
C ASN A 267 2.85 20.91 -1.21
N LYS A 268 2.09 20.77 -0.12
CA LYS A 268 1.90 21.86 0.84
C LYS A 268 1.95 21.35 2.26
N CYS A 269 2.68 22.06 3.11
CA CYS A 269 2.63 21.87 4.56
C CYS A 269 2.39 23.22 5.23
N GLU A 270 1.38 23.31 6.10
CA GLU A 270 1.09 24.58 6.79
C GLU A 270 2.28 25.05 7.64
N ARG A 271 3.01 24.12 8.28
CA ARG A 271 4.16 24.42 9.13
C ARG A 271 5.53 24.34 8.46
N LYS A 272 5.57 24.04 7.15
CA LYS A 272 6.79 23.76 6.37
C LYS A 272 7.62 22.57 6.92
N PRO A 273 8.50 21.98 6.10
CA PRO A 273 8.65 22.16 4.64
C PRO A 273 7.48 21.58 3.84
N ASP A 274 7.28 22.07 2.62
CA ASP A 274 6.18 21.64 1.74
C ASP A 274 6.36 20.21 1.22
N SER A 275 7.58 19.81 0.86
CA SER A 275 7.83 18.51 0.25
C SER A 275 8.46 17.52 1.21
N ILE A 276 9.71 17.71 1.67
CA ILE A 276 10.43 16.71 2.47
C ILE A 276 10.86 17.29 3.81
N SER A 277 10.42 16.68 4.92
CA SER A 277 10.95 16.98 6.25
C SER A 277 11.77 15.82 6.81
N ILE A 278 12.92 16.14 7.41
CA ILE A 278 13.64 15.24 8.30
C ILE A 278 13.32 15.64 9.74
N ASP A 279 12.46 14.87 10.38
CA ASP A 279 12.09 15.01 11.79
C ASP A 279 12.82 13.95 12.63
N SER A 280 14.12 13.80 12.39
CA SER A 280 14.98 12.79 13.02
C SER A 280 16.41 13.28 13.27
N VAL A 281 17.20 12.51 14.01
CA VAL A 281 18.63 12.70 14.29
C VAL A 281 19.45 11.71 13.45
N ASP A 282 20.64 12.14 13.01
CA ASP A 282 21.61 11.35 12.22
C ASP A 282 21.04 10.77 10.92
N THR A 283 20.01 11.40 10.36
CA THR A 283 19.37 10.95 9.13
C THR A 283 20.02 11.60 7.91
N LYS A 284 20.29 10.81 6.89
CA LYS A 284 20.86 11.27 5.62
C LYS A 284 19.88 11.03 4.47
N ILE A 285 19.51 12.10 3.76
CA ILE A 285 18.74 12.01 2.51
C ILE A 285 19.58 12.53 1.35
N VAL A 286 19.80 11.68 0.35
CA VAL A 286 20.48 12.04 -0.89
C VAL A 286 19.43 12.40 -1.95
N LEU A 287 19.51 13.61 -2.50
CA LEU A 287 18.67 14.09 -3.59
C LEU A 287 19.48 14.13 -4.89
N ASP A 288 19.19 13.19 -5.78
CA ASP A 288 19.91 12.99 -7.04
C ASP A 288 18.97 13.17 -8.24
N GLU A 289 19.34 14.05 -9.18
CA GLU A 289 18.54 14.37 -10.37
C GLU A 289 17.04 14.63 -10.07
N SER A 290 16.70 15.21 -8.90
CA SER A 290 15.32 15.41 -8.45
C SER A 290 14.83 16.83 -8.71
N TYR A 291 13.51 17.04 -8.79
CA TYR A 291 12.90 18.30 -9.24
C TYR A 291 11.82 18.78 -8.29
N PHE A 292 11.88 20.07 -7.93
CA PHE A 292 10.93 20.74 -7.06
C PHE A 292 10.39 22.01 -7.75
N ASP A 293 9.11 22.30 -7.54
CA ASP A 293 8.41 23.44 -8.14
C ASP A 293 8.49 24.74 -7.32
N GLY A 294 9.17 24.71 -6.18
CA GLY A 294 9.40 25.88 -5.33
C GLY A 294 10.83 25.96 -4.79
N PRO A 295 11.11 26.98 -3.97
CA PRO A 295 12.46 27.26 -3.53
C PRO A 295 12.91 26.31 -2.43
N LYS A 296 14.22 26.03 -2.39
CA LYS A 296 14.82 24.99 -1.53
C LYS A 296 14.38 25.10 -0.07
N GLU A 297 14.43 26.30 0.49
CA GLU A 297 14.10 26.61 1.89
C GLU A 297 12.62 26.37 2.25
N THR A 298 11.73 26.34 1.25
CA THR A 298 10.32 25.99 1.46
C THR A 298 10.05 24.51 1.21
N GLN A 299 10.81 23.88 0.33
CA GLN A 299 10.56 22.53 -0.16
C GLN A 299 11.16 21.45 0.74
N ILE A 300 12.32 21.71 1.33
CA ILE A 300 13.01 20.76 2.20
C ILE A 300 13.40 21.39 3.52
N GLY A 301 13.37 20.61 4.60
CA GLY A 301 13.64 21.10 5.94
C GLY A 301 14.04 20.01 6.90
N MET A 302 14.69 20.40 8.00
CA MET A 302 15.15 19.50 9.05
C MET A 302 14.76 20.10 10.40
N LYS A 303 14.26 19.27 11.31
CA LYS A 303 13.82 19.71 12.64
C LYS A 303 14.92 19.62 13.70
N PHE A 304 15.74 18.57 13.63
CA PHE A 304 16.80 18.30 14.61
C PHE A 304 18.18 18.38 13.94
N GLY A 305 19.22 18.64 14.73
CA GLY A 305 20.60 18.70 14.25
C GLY A 305 21.14 17.33 13.80
N TYR A 306 22.33 17.34 13.19
CA TYR A 306 23.10 16.17 12.72
C TYR A 306 22.51 15.40 11.52
N SER A 307 21.25 15.62 11.19
CA SER A 307 20.68 15.17 9.92
C SER A 307 21.17 16.02 8.75
N THR A 308 21.20 15.44 7.55
CA THR A 308 21.73 16.10 6.35
C THR A 308 20.92 15.80 5.09
N PHE A 309 20.87 16.80 4.22
CA PHE A 309 20.52 16.62 2.81
C PHE A 309 21.79 16.71 1.96
N GLU A 310 22.10 15.65 1.22
CA GLU A 310 23.14 15.67 0.19
C GLU A 310 22.49 15.92 -1.18
N ILE A 311 22.70 17.12 -1.71
CA ILE A 311 22.03 17.57 -2.93
C ILE A 311 23.03 17.58 -4.08
N THR A 312 22.78 16.76 -5.10
CA THR A 312 23.62 16.74 -6.30
C THR A 312 23.40 18.00 -7.15
N LYS A 313 24.40 18.38 -7.97
CA LYS A 313 24.32 19.53 -8.89
C LYS A 313 23.18 19.43 -9.93
N LYS A 314 22.69 18.21 -10.17
CA LYS A 314 21.64 17.93 -11.14
C LYS A 314 20.24 18.09 -10.54
N THR A 315 20.10 18.06 -9.22
CA THR A 315 18.83 18.36 -8.54
C THR A 315 18.48 19.83 -8.73
N LYS A 316 17.21 20.13 -9.04
CA LYS A 316 16.72 21.46 -9.37
C LYS A 316 15.55 21.88 -8.48
N PHE A 317 15.60 23.11 -8.00
CA PHE A 317 14.52 23.81 -7.30
C PHE A 317 13.96 24.92 -8.20
N ASP A 318 12.84 25.52 -7.79
CA ASP A 318 12.17 26.62 -8.51
C ASP A 318 11.90 26.30 -9.99
N GLN A 319 11.61 25.03 -10.29
CA GLN A 319 11.32 24.63 -11.66
C GLN A 319 9.89 24.99 -12.03
N SER A 320 9.70 25.58 -13.21
CA SER A 320 8.37 25.85 -13.72
C SER A 320 7.57 24.56 -13.88
N GLU A 321 6.26 24.63 -13.65
CA GLU A 321 5.36 23.48 -13.84
C GLU A 321 5.49 22.88 -15.24
N SER A 322 5.66 23.73 -16.26
CA SER A 322 5.87 23.31 -17.66
C SER A 322 7.14 22.47 -17.86
N SER A 323 8.22 22.79 -17.16
CA SER A 323 9.49 22.06 -17.25
C SER A 323 9.39 20.70 -16.56
N ILE A 324 8.83 20.68 -15.35
CA ILE A 324 8.64 19.44 -14.59
C ILE A 324 7.65 18.51 -15.32
N LYS A 325 6.58 19.05 -15.90
CA LYS A 325 5.55 18.27 -16.60
C LYS A 325 6.11 17.40 -17.72
N LYS A 326 7.15 17.86 -18.43
CA LYS A 326 7.82 17.05 -19.47
C LYS A 326 8.46 15.80 -18.87
N ILE A 327 9.14 15.93 -17.74
CA ILE A 327 9.82 14.83 -17.04
C ILE A 327 8.78 13.90 -16.41
N ALA A 328 7.74 14.46 -15.79
CA ALA A 328 6.63 13.71 -15.22
C ALA A 328 5.93 12.84 -16.28
N ASN A 329 5.68 13.39 -17.47
CA ASN A 329 5.11 12.65 -18.59
C ASN A 329 6.00 11.49 -19.04
N GLN A 330 7.33 11.65 -19.01
CA GLN A 330 8.27 10.58 -19.34
C GLN A 330 8.20 9.44 -18.32
N ILE A 331 8.18 9.77 -17.02
CA ILE A 331 8.02 8.80 -15.93
C ILE A 331 6.69 8.06 -16.08
N GLN A 332 5.59 8.80 -16.31
CA GLN A 332 4.26 8.20 -16.52
C GLN A 332 4.21 7.31 -17.77
N LYS A 333 4.87 7.70 -18.86
CA LYS A 333 4.95 6.87 -20.08
C LYS A 333 5.66 5.55 -19.81
N ASN A 334 6.78 5.58 -19.07
CA ASN A 334 7.49 4.37 -18.66
C ASN A 334 6.63 3.50 -17.75
N ASN A 335 5.94 4.11 -16.78
CA ASN A 335 5.02 3.40 -15.90
C ASN A 335 3.90 2.71 -16.70
N ASN A 336 3.24 3.42 -17.62
CA ASN A 336 2.20 2.85 -18.48
C ASN A 336 2.72 1.70 -19.35
N LYS A 337 3.97 1.75 -19.79
CA LYS A 337 4.59 0.62 -20.52
C LYS A 337 4.67 -0.63 -19.63
N ILE A 338 5.20 -0.49 -18.41
CA ILE A 338 5.31 -1.60 -17.44
C ILE A 338 3.93 -2.18 -17.11
N LEU A 339 2.94 -1.31 -16.87
CA LEU A 339 1.58 -1.71 -16.56
C LEU A 339 0.91 -2.47 -17.71
N LYS A 340 1.15 -2.07 -18.97
CA LYS A 340 0.66 -2.78 -20.16
C LYS A 340 1.32 -4.15 -20.35
N GLU A 341 2.63 -4.24 -20.15
CA GLU A 341 3.37 -5.50 -20.22
C GLU A 341 2.83 -6.55 -19.23
N HIS A 342 2.32 -6.09 -18.07
CA HIS A 342 1.74 -6.95 -17.03
C HIS A 342 0.20 -6.98 -17.04
N GLN A 343 -0.44 -6.44 -18.09
CA GLN A 343 -1.91 -6.43 -18.22
C GLN A 343 -2.65 -5.79 -17.04
N CYS A 344 -2.02 -4.84 -16.33
CA CYS A 344 -2.67 -4.09 -15.26
C CYS A 344 -3.65 -3.03 -15.77
N ILE A 345 -3.48 -2.61 -17.03
CA ILE A 345 -4.31 -1.64 -17.73
C ILE A 345 -4.51 -2.10 -19.18
N ASP A 346 -5.66 -1.75 -19.75
CA ASP A 346 -6.04 -2.10 -21.13
C ASP A 346 -5.24 -1.34 -22.21
#